data_AF-A0A381T0K6-F1
#
_entry.id   AF-A0A381T0K6-F1
#
_cell.length_a   1.000
_cell.length_b   1.000
_cell.length_c   1.000
_cell.angle_alpha   90.00
_cell.angle_beta   90.00
_cell.angle_gamma   90.00
#
_symmetry.space_group_name_H-M   'P 1'
#
loop_
_entity.id
_entity.type
_entity.pdbx_description
1 polymer ?
#
loop_
_entity_poly.entity_id
_entity_poly.type
_entity_poly.pdbx_seq_one_letter_code
_entity_poly.pdbx_strand_id
1 'polypeptide(L)'
;MASCLGFVPVRAEPTSQAVETGQPTFSLEDLDALLEEDEVEESMASLNSSEVADIIGIVAVLGFAFFSFARKSVALKYISFAVSIAYLGLYKSNLVSIVNIFAILQGNLPGFRHSIPWYLLIGFTVVSTVLWGRLYCGRICAFGALTQVLDRLLPSRLRIDPPAWLDRRLAYLKYGILGGVLVYFLGTGDFLIYRYVEPFWMFTLNGNAVMWTLVAILLIATVFVRNLYCRYLCSVGAALGLISNFTVFRIKRWGECQTCKICEKACEWGAIDGPKISVAECVRCDDCERIYHDQKKCVHWIVLQKKPRAQIITSS
;
A
#
# COMPACT_ATOMS: atom_id res chain seq x y z
N MET A 1 54.06 30.86 74.78
CA MET A 1 53.16 29.92 75.47
C MET A 1 52.67 28.96 74.39
N ALA A 2 53.26 27.77 74.29
CA ALA A 2 52.86 26.54 75.00
C ALA A 2 51.69 25.86 74.26
N SER A 3 51.94 24.83 73.44
CA SER A 3 51.84 23.38 73.80
C SER A 3 50.46 22.82 73.39
N CYS A 4 50.19 21.54 73.12
CA CYS A 4 50.93 20.28 72.83
C CYS A 4 49.88 19.30 72.22
N LEU A 5 50.12 18.20 71.49
CA LEU A 5 51.27 17.37 71.04
C LEU A 5 50.91 16.86 69.59
N GLY A 6 51.60 15.99 68.87
CA GLY A 6 52.80 15.17 69.08
C GLY A 6 53.27 14.52 67.76
N PHE A 7 54.33 13.71 67.77
CA PHE A 7 55.06 13.24 66.56
C PHE A 7 55.41 11.74 66.64
N VAL A 8 56.37 11.30 65.80
CA VAL A 8 57.15 10.04 65.78
C VAL A 8 56.50 8.73 65.24
N PRO A 9 57.30 7.84 64.57
CA PRO A 9 56.87 7.16 63.34
C PRO A 9 57.37 5.68 63.21
N VAL A 10 57.86 5.26 62.02
CA VAL A 10 58.63 4.01 61.72
C VAL A 10 57.75 2.75 61.59
N ARG A 11 57.95 1.78 60.67
CA ARG A 11 59.15 1.27 59.94
C ARG A 11 58.80 0.70 58.54
N ALA A 12 59.83 0.42 57.72
CA ALA A 12 59.80 -0.66 56.70
C ALA A 12 59.99 -2.04 57.41
N GLU A 13 59.98 -3.24 56.83
CA GLU A 13 60.55 -3.71 55.55
C GLU A 13 59.95 -5.13 55.22
N PRO A 14 60.57 -6.15 54.55
CA PRO A 14 59.88 -6.82 53.44
C PRO A 14 59.62 -8.34 53.64
N THR A 15 59.57 -9.09 52.53
CA THR A 15 59.56 -10.57 52.34
C THR A 15 58.20 -11.32 52.26
N SER A 16 57.78 -11.54 51.00
CA SER A 16 57.39 -12.83 50.41
C SER A 16 56.69 -13.92 51.26
N GLN A 17 55.49 -14.31 50.82
CA GLN A 17 55.13 -15.72 50.62
C GLN A 17 54.43 -15.88 49.27
N ALA A 18 54.63 -17.03 48.61
CA ALA A 18 54.01 -17.35 47.33
C ALA A 18 52.83 -18.32 47.53
N VAL A 19 51.77 -18.14 46.73
CA VAL A 19 50.66 -19.10 46.63
C VAL A 19 50.30 -19.28 45.15
N GLU A 20 50.84 -20.33 44.54
CA GLU A 20 50.30 -20.86 43.29
C GLU A 20 49.16 -21.84 43.60
N THR A 21 47.92 -21.41 43.41
CA THR A 21 46.78 -22.31 43.20
C THR A 21 45.91 -21.69 42.11
N GLY A 22 45.83 -22.37 40.97
CA GLY A 22 45.37 -21.75 39.72
C GLY A 22 43.94 -21.20 39.75
N GLN A 23 43.81 -19.93 39.35
CA GLN A 23 42.57 -19.41 38.79
C GLN A 23 42.46 -19.87 37.32
N PRO A 24 41.27 -20.14 36.77
CA PRO A 24 41.12 -20.27 35.33
C PRO A 24 41.51 -18.94 34.68
N THR A 25 42.45 -18.99 33.73
CA THR A 25 42.80 -17.81 32.93
C THR A 25 41.68 -17.54 31.94
N PHE A 26 40.72 -16.72 32.36
CA PHE A 26 39.77 -16.10 31.44
C PHE A 26 40.58 -15.28 30.44
N SER A 27 40.70 -15.78 29.21
CA SER A 27 41.44 -15.10 28.15
C SER A 27 40.64 -13.91 27.64
N LEU A 28 41.30 -13.03 26.89
CA LEU A 28 40.58 -11.97 26.18
C LEU A 28 39.62 -12.57 25.14
N GLU A 29 39.97 -13.72 24.55
CA GLU A 29 39.12 -14.46 23.61
C GLU A 29 37.89 -15.09 24.29
N ASP A 30 37.98 -15.53 25.56
CA ASP A 30 36.80 -15.95 26.33
C ASP A 30 35.89 -14.77 26.70
N LEU A 31 36.48 -13.58 26.91
CA LEU A 31 35.75 -12.36 27.24
C LEU A 31 35.07 -11.75 26.01
N ASP A 32 35.76 -11.73 24.87
CA ASP A 32 35.24 -11.34 23.57
C ASP A 32 34.16 -12.33 23.10
N ALA A 33 34.31 -13.64 23.37
CA ALA A 33 33.26 -14.64 23.07
C ALA A 33 31.99 -14.42 23.92
N LEU A 34 32.11 -14.09 25.21
CA LEU A 34 30.93 -13.73 26.02
C LEU A 34 30.31 -12.40 25.58
N LEU A 35 31.12 -11.43 25.13
CA LEU A 35 30.60 -10.19 24.53
C LEU A 35 29.91 -10.44 23.19
N GLU A 36 30.40 -11.36 22.36
CA GLU A 36 29.70 -11.80 21.14
C GLU A 36 28.42 -12.58 21.46
N GLU A 37 28.38 -13.42 22.51
CA GLU A 37 27.15 -14.10 22.93
C GLU A 37 26.11 -13.12 23.52
N ASP A 38 26.53 -12.18 24.38
CA ASP A 38 25.67 -11.10 24.91
C ASP A 38 25.18 -10.17 23.77
N GLU A 39 26.05 -9.75 22.82
CA GLU A 39 25.63 -8.94 21.67
C GLU A 39 24.70 -9.72 20.72
N VAL A 40 24.89 -11.03 20.54
CA VAL A 40 24.00 -11.86 19.72
C VAL A 40 22.64 -12.03 20.41
N GLU A 41 22.59 -12.29 21.71
CA GLU A 41 21.32 -12.43 22.45
C GLU A 41 20.60 -11.08 22.60
N GLU A 42 21.32 -9.96 22.83
CA GLU A 42 20.74 -8.62 22.69
C GLU A 42 20.24 -8.36 21.26
N SER A 43 20.95 -8.75 20.20
CA SER A 43 20.49 -8.54 18.81
C SER A 43 19.24 -9.35 18.44
N MET A 44 18.99 -10.45 19.16
CA MET A 44 17.77 -11.25 19.05
C MET A 44 16.64 -10.68 19.91
N ALA A 45 16.97 -10.13 21.09
CA ALA A 45 16.03 -9.52 22.03
C ALA A 45 15.61 -8.08 21.64
N SER A 46 16.46 -7.33 20.92
CA SER A 46 16.26 -5.92 20.55
C SER A 46 15.29 -5.72 19.38
N LEU A 47 14.36 -6.67 19.16
CA LEU A 47 13.18 -6.45 18.32
C LEU A 47 12.25 -5.45 19.02
N ASN A 48 12.55 -4.16 18.84
CA ASN A 48 11.78 -3.02 19.33
C ASN A 48 10.27 -3.30 19.28
N SER A 49 9.59 -3.22 20.42
CA SER A 49 8.15 -3.53 20.53
C SER A 49 7.28 -2.71 19.56
N SER A 50 7.76 -1.53 19.15
CA SER A 50 7.19 -0.69 18.09
C SER A 50 7.38 -1.26 16.68
N GLU A 51 8.56 -1.78 16.33
CA GLU A 51 8.82 -2.45 15.04
C GLU A 51 7.99 -3.73 14.91
N VAL A 52 7.89 -4.52 15.99
CA VAL A 52 7.05 -5.72 16.05
C VAL A 52 5.57 -5.36 15.89
N ALA A 53 5.08 -4.31 16.57
CA ALA A 53 3.72 -3.82 16.42
C ALA A 53 3.41 -3.32 15.00
N ASP A 54 4.39 -2.73 14.31
CA ASP A 54 4.25 -2.27 12.93
C ASP A 54 4.21 -3.42 11.93
N ILE A 55 5.04 -4.45 12.12
CA ILE A 55 5.01 -5.68 11.32
C ILE A 55 3.66 -6.40 11.50
N ILE A 56 3.21 -6.59 12.75
CA ILE A 56 1.90 -7.20 13.05
C ILE A 56 0.77 -6.37 12.44
N GLY A 57 0.81 -5.04 12.61
CA GLY A 57 -0.20 -4.13 12.09
C GLY A 57 -0.32 -4.19 10.56
N ILE A 58 0.80 -4.13 9.83
CA ILE A 58 0.74 -4.17 8.36
C ILE A 58 0.38 -5.57 7.83
N VAL A 59 0.83 -6.65 8.47
CA VAL A 59 0.39 -8.02 8.16
C VAL A 59 -1.12 -8.18 8.37
N ALA A 60 -1.67 -7.63 9.47
CA ALA A 60 -3.10 -7.65 9.73
C ALA A 60 -3.90 -6.86 8.68
N VAL A 61 -3.43 -5.67 8.28
CA VAL A 61 -4.10 -4.86 7.23
C VAL A 61 -4.04 -5.54 5.86
N LEU A 62 -2.89 -6.06 5.44
CA LEU A 62 -2.73 -6.74 4.15
C LEU A 62 -3.52 -8.06 4.10
N GLY A 63 -3.45 -8.85 5.18
CA GLY A 63 -4.22 -10.08 5.34
C GLY A 63 -5.73 -9.84 5.35
N PHE A 64 -6.20 -8.83 6.09
CA PHE A 64 -7.61 -8.46 6.09
C PHE A 64 -8.08 -7.93 4.73
N ALA A 65 -7.28 -7.13 4.04
CA ALA A 65 -7.61 -6.64 2.70
C ALA A 65 -7.69 -7.79 1.68
N PHE A 66 -6.79 -8.78 1.75
CA PHE A 66 -6.84 -9.98 0.92
C PHE A 66 -8.05 -10.87 1.25
N PHE A 67 -8.36 -11.11 2.53
CA PHE A 67 -9.56 -11.82 2.96
C PHE A 67 -10.84 -11.11 2.48
N SER A 68 -10.88 -9.78 2.62
CA SER A 68 -11.94 -8.91 2.15
C SER A 68 -12.13 -8.93 0.62
N PHE A 69 -11.04 -9.10 -0.13
CA PHE A 69 -11.08 -9.38 -1.58
C PHE A 69 -11.60 -10.79 -1.88
N ALA A 70 -11.02 -11.83 -1.27
CA ALA A 70 -11.39 -13.23 -1.51
C ALA A 70 -12.86 -13.53 -1.18
N ARG A 71 -13.41 -12.93 -0.11
CA ARG A 71 -14.83 -13.06 0.27
C ARG A 71 -15.79 -12.22 -0.60
N LYS A 72 -15.28 -11.35 -1.48
CA LYS A 72 -16.02 -10.46 -2.41
C LYS A 72 -17.24 -9.73 -1.78
N SER A 73 -17.17 -9.42 -0.49
CA SER A 73 -18.30 -8.89 0.27
C SER A 73 -18.32 -7.36 0.30
N VAL A 74 -19.53 -6.79 0.22
CA VAL A 74 -19.74 -5.33 0.30
C VAL A 74 -19.32 -4.79 1.66
N ALA A 75 -19.74 -5.42 2.75
CA ALA A 75 -19.42 -4.98 4.11
C ALA A 75 -17.91 -5.02 4.38
N LEU A 76 -17.24 -6.13 4.06
CA LEU A 76 -15.79 -6.25 4.26
C LEU A 76 -15.00 -5.26 3.37
N LYS A 77 -15.49 -4.88 2.18
CA LYS A 77 -14.86 -3.84 1.34
C LYS A 77 -14.81 -2.50 2.09
N TYR A 78 -15.92 -2.05 2.67
CA TYR A 78 -15.95 -0.79 3.43
C TYR A 78 -15.18 -0.86 4.76
N ILE A 79 -15.16 -2.00 5.45
CA ILE A 79 -14.28 -2.18 6.63
C ILE A 79 -12.80 -2.09 6.21
N SER A 80 -12.42 -2.70 5.08
CA SER A 80 -11.06 -2.63 4.53
C SER A 80 -10.66 -1.18 4.21
N PHE A 81 -11.61 -0.36 3.76
CA PHE A 81 -11.39 1.06 3.51
C PHE A 81 -11.19 1.87 4.78
N ALA A 82 -12.04 1.68 5.79
CA ALA A 82 -11.89 2.35 7.08
C ALA A 82 -10.54 2.01 7.73
N VAL A 83 -10.18 0.71 7.76
CA VAL A 83 -8.89 0.23 8.28
C VAL A 83 -7.72 0.80 7.49
N SER A 84 -7.78 0.83 6.14
CA SER A 84 -6.71 1.36 5.30
C SER A 84 -6.50 2.86 5.47
N ILE A 85 -7.59 3.64 5.57
CA ILE A 85 -7.53 5.09 5.79
C ILE A 85 -7.00 5.41 7.19
N ALA A 86 -7.44 4.68 8.22
CA ALA A 86 -6.96 4.89 9.59
C ALA A 86 -5.48 4.48 9.75
N TYR A 87 -5.10 3.27 9.33
CA TYR A 87 -3.76 2.75 9.57
C TYR A 87 -2.71 3.27 8.57
N LEU A 88 -2.90 3.04 7.26
CA LEU A 88 -1.93 3.43 6.24
C LEU A 88 -2.03 4.91 5.83
N GLY A 89 -3.20 5.53 6.01
CA GLY A 89 -3.39 6.97 5.85
C GLY A 89 -2.92 7.73 7.09
N LEU A 90 -3.73 7.72 8.14
CA LEU A 90 -3.57 8.65 9.28
C LEU A 90 -2.50 8.25 10.30
N TYR A 91 -2.34 6.96 10.60
CA TYR A 91 -1.44 6.51 11.68
C TYR A 91 0.02 6.32 11.23
N LYS A 92 0.25 5.68 10.08
CA LYS A 92 1.61 5.44 9.54
C LYS A 92 1.96 6.28 8.31
N SER A 93 0.96 6.77 7.59
CA SER A 93 1.10 7.52 6.33
C SER A 93 2.03 6.89 5.28
N ASN A 94 2.28 5.58 5.39
CA ASN A 94 3.16 4.82 4.52
C ASN A 94 2.33 4.23 3.37
N LEU A 95 2.41 4.91 2.23
CA LEU A 95 1.69 4.58 1.00
C LEU A 95 2.69 4.32 -0.12
N VAL A 96 2.29 3.54 -1.12
CA VAL A 96 3.12 3.33 -2.30
C VAL A 96 3.16 4.64 -3.09
N SER A 97 4.34 5.26 -3.11
CA SER A 97 4.68 6.55 -3.73
C SER A 97 5.67 6.35 -4.87
N ILE A 98 5.76 7.31 -5.81
CA ILE A 98 6.84 7.37 -6.81
C ILE A 98 8.24 7.43 -6.20
N VAL A 99 8.38 7.91 -4.95
CA VAL A 99 9.65 7.86 -4.20
C VAL A 99 10.17 6.43 -4.04
N ASN A 100 9.29 5.44 -3.95
CA ASN A 100 9.70 4.02 -3.90
C ASN A 100 10.26 3.54 -5.26
N ILE A 101 9.76 4.10 -6.37
CA ILE A 101 10.28 3.82 -7.73
C ILE A 101 11.65 4.48 -7.89
N PHE A 102 11.80 5.73 -7.42
CA PHE A 102 13.08 6.45 -7.38
C PHE A 102 14.15 5.70 -6.57
N ALA A 103 13.80 5.22 -5.38
CA ALA A 103 14.69 4.44 -4.51
C ALA A 103 15.18 3.15 -5.19
N ILE A 104 14.26 2.39 -5.80
CA ILE A 104 14.60 1.19 -6.59
C ILE A 104 15.50 1.54 -7.79
N LEU A 105 15.21 2.65 -8.49
CA LEU A 105 15.96 3.07 -9.69
C LEU A 105 17.40 3.53 -9.37
N GLN A 106 17.65 4.10 -8.19
CA GLN A 106 19.00 4.42 -7.72
C GLN A 106 19.71 3.25 -7.03
N GLY A 107 19.03 2.11 -6.79
CA GLY A 107 19.53 1.03 -5.94
C GLY A 107 19.60 1.38 -4.43
N ASN A 108 19.10 2.55 -4.04
CA ASN A 108 19.08 3.03 -2.66
C ASN A 108 17.89 2.41 -1.91
N LEU A 109 17.98 1.11 -1.64
CA LEU A 109 16.96 0.35 -0.92
C LEU A 109 17.14 0.51 0.60
N PRO A 110 16.04 0.64 1.37
CA PRO A 110 16.13 0.88 2.81
C PRO A 110 16.59 -0.38 3.56
N GLY A 111 17.36 -0.20 4.63
CA GLY A 111 18.03 -1.30 5.35
C GLY A 111 17.07 -2.39 5.82
N PHE A 112 17.37 -3.65 5.47
CA PHE A 112 16.41 -4.76 5.55
C PHE A 112 15.80 -4.98 6.95
N ARG A 113 16.63 -4.97 8.01
CA ARG A 113 16.22 -5.28 9.40
C ARG A 113 15.07 -4.38 9.89
N HIS A 114 15.23 -3.05 9.82
CA HIS A 114 14.21 -2.10 10.33
C HIS A 114 13.10 -1.77 9.32
N SER A 115 13.26 -2.16 8.05
CA SER A 115 12.36 -1.74 6.96
C SER A 115 11.36 -2.81 6.52
N ILE A 116 11.22 -3.90 7.28
CA ILE A 116 10.34 -5.04 6.98
C ILE A 116 8.90 -4.60 6.56
N PRO A 117 8.23 -3.62 7.22
CA PRO A 117 6.92 -3.15 6.78
C PRO A 117 6.89 -2.58 5.34
N TRP A 118 7.96 -1.91 4.91
CA TRP A 118 8.08 -1.39 3.53
C TRP A 118 8.22 -2.55 2.53
N TYR A 119 9.07 -3.53 2.83
CA TYR A 119 9.24 -4.73 1.98
C TYR A 119 7.95 -5.55 1.89
N LEU A 120 7.19 -5.69 2.99
CA LEU A 120 5.89 -6.34 2.98
C LEU A 120 4.87 -5.59 2.11
N LEU A 121 4.80 -4.25 2.23
CA LEU A 121 3.88 -3.41 1.47
C LEU A 121 4.18 -3.42 -0.04
N ILE A 122 5.45 -3.26 -0.42
CA ILE A 122 5.90 -3.27 -1.82
C ILE A 122 5.80 -4.67 -2.41
N GLY A 123 6.28 -5.70 -1.70
CA GLY A 123 6.19 -7.10 -2.11
C GLY A 123 4.76 -7.54 -2.35
N PHE A 124 3.85 -7.28 -1.40
CA PHE A 124 2.42 -7.54 -1.59
C PHE A 124 1.86 -6.77 -2.79
N THR A 125 2.22 -5.49 -2.94
CA THR A 125 1.71 -4.65 -4.04
C THR A 125 2.13 -5.18 -5.41
N VAL A 126 3.40 -5.56 -5.59
CA VAL A 126 3.91 -6.13 -6.85
C VAL A 126 3.29 -7.50 -7.11
N VAL A 127 3.34 -8.42 -6.14
CA VAL A 127 2.83 -9.79 -6.28
C VAL A 127 1.32 -9.79 -6.57
N SER A 128 0.53 -9.02 -5.83
CA SER A 128 -0.91 -8.89 -6.09
C SER A 128 -1.22 -8.24 -7.44
N THR A 129 -0.38 -7.29 -7.89
CA THR A 129 -0.52 -6.63 -9.22
C THR A 129 -0.21 -7.57 -10.37
N VAL A 130 0.78 -8.46 -10.25
CA VAL A 130 1.07 -9.50 -11.26
C VAL A 130 0.04 -10.63 -11.24
N LEU A 131 -0.48 -11.00 -10.08
CA LEU A 131 -1.46 -12.09 -9.99
C LEU A 131 -2.88 -11.64 -10.40
N TRP A 132 -3.44 -10.59 -9.80
CA TRP A 132 -4.84 -10.18 -10.02
C TRP A 132 -5.01 -8.81 -10.71
N GLY A 133 -3.95 -8.02 -10.85
CA GLY A 133 -4.04 -6.61 -11.24
C GLY A 133 -4.06 -5.71 -10.00
N ARG A 134 -4.32 -4.41 -10.17
CA ARG A 134 -4.02 -3.33 -9.19
C ARG A 134 -4.87 -3.34 -7.89
N LEU A 135 -4.94 -4.48 -7.22
CA LEU A 135 -5.67 -4.78 -5.99
C LEU A 135 -5.26 -3.85 -4.83
N TYR A 136 -3.99 -3.43 -4.78
CA TYR A 136 -3.53 -2.38 -3.88
C TYR A 136 -4.37 -1.10 -4.02
N CYS A 137 -4.50 -0.57 -5.25
CA CYS A 137 -5.32 0.61 -5.52
C CYS A 137 -6.81 0.38 -5.19
N GLY A 138 -7.32 -0.83 -5.40
CA GLY A 138 -8.72 -1.17 -5.17
C GLY A 138 -9.10 -1.38 -3.71
N ARG A 139 -8.19 -1.89 -2.85
CA ARG A 139 -8.52 -2.39 -1.50
C ARG A 139 -7.66 -1.87 -0.33
N ILE A 140 -6.46 -1.32 -0.59
CA ILE A 140 -5.43 -1.01 0.44
C ILE A 140 -4.96 0.46 0.38
N CYS A 141 -4.89 1.07 -0.79
CA CYS A 141 -4.49 2.46 -0.94
C CYS A 141 -5.49 3.39 -0.24
N ALA A 142 -5.07 4.11 0.81
CA ALA A 142 -5.94 5.00 1.58
C ALA A 142 -6.65 6.05 0.69
N PHE A 143 -5.97 6.61 -0.32
CA PHE A 143 -6.58 7.55 -1.26
C PHE A 143 -7.60 6.86 -2.19
N GLY A 144 -7.30 5.67 -2.71
CA GLY A 144 -8.23 4.88 -3.54
C GLY A 144 -9.44 4.33 -2.77
N ALA A 145 -9.29 4.11 -1.46
CA ALA A 145 -10.37 3.84 -0.54
C ALA A 145 -11.25 5.09 -0.33
N LEU A 146 -10.63 6.25 -0.07
CA LEU A 146 -11.31 7.53 0.12
C LEU A 146 -12.18 7.91 -1.09
N THR A 147 -11.69 7.77 -2.32
CA THR A 147 -12.47 8.14 -3.51
C THR A 147 -13.63 7.18 -3.81
N GLN A 148 -13.51 5.89 -3.47
CA GLN A 148 -14.63 4.93 -3.55
C GLN A 148 -15.69 5.19 -2.46
N VAL A 149 -15.27 5.50 -1.23
CA VAL A 149 -16.21 5.94 -0.18
C VAL A 149 -16.93 7.22 -0.61
N LEU A 150 -16.22 8.17 -1.22
CA LEU A 150 -16.80 9.42 -1.72
C LEU A 150 -17.83 9.18 -2.85
N ASP A 151 -17.61 8.24 -3.78
CA ASP A 151 -18.64 7.89 -4.78
C ASP A 151 -19.87 7.19 -4.18
N ARG A 152 -19.70 6.46 -3.08
CA ARG A 152 -20.84 5.87 -2.35
C ARG A 152 -21.66 6.92 -1.59
N LEU A 153 -21.04 8.00 -1.13
CA LEU A 153 -21.69 9.08 -0.37
C LEU A 153 -22.32 10.16 -1.25
N LEU A 154 -21.67 10.54 -2.36
CA LEU A 154 -22.18 11.58 -3.26
C LEU A 154 -23.36 11.08 -4.11
N PRO A 155 -24.46 11.86 -4.23
CA PRO A 155 -25.57 11.48 -5.08
C PRO A 155 -25.19 11.64 -6.57
N SER A 156 -25.58 10.65 -7.37
CA SER A 156 -25.23 10.54 -8.81
C SER A 156 -25.55 11.77 -9.66
N ARG A 157 -26.50 12.61 -9.24
CA ARG A 157 -26.86 13.87 -9.92
C ARG A 157 -25.75 14.93 -9.98
N LEU A 158 -24.70 14.83 -9.15
CA LEU A 158 -23.50 15.69 -9.26
C LEU A 158 -22.42 15.10 -10.18
N ARG A 159 -22.57 13.84 -10.62
CA ARG A 159 -21.54 13.15 -11.40
C ARG A 159 -21.63 13.52 -12.88
N ILE A 160 -20.49 13.91 -13.43
CA ILE A 160 -20.29 14.11 -14.87
C ILE A 160 -19.42 12.95 -15.36
N ASP A 161 -20.02 12.03 -16.11
CA ASP A 161 -19.30 10.94 -16.77
C ASP A 161 -18.84 11.40 -18.16
N PRO A 162 -17.52 11.55 -18.41
CA PRO A 162 -17.01 11.99 -19.70
C PRO A 162 -17.23 10.92 -20.79
N PRO A 163 -17.36 11.32 -22.07
CA PRO A 163 -17.53 10.36 -23.16
C PRO A 163 -16.29 9.47 -23.29
N ALA A 164 -16.49 8.17 -23.56
CA ALA A 164 -15.45 7.15 -23.46
C ALA A 164 -14.19 7.40 -24.34
N TRP A 165 -14.30 8.19 -25.42
CA TRP A 165 -13.14 8.60 -26.22
C TRP A 165 -12.25 9.62 -25.50
N LEU A 166 -12.85 10.54 -24.72
CA LEU A 166 -12.16 11.57 -23.97
C LEU A 166 -11.54 10.97 -22.72
N ASP A 167 -12.30 10.15 -21.99
CA ASP A 167 -11.82 9.36 -20.85
C ASP A 167 -10.55 8.58 -21.19
N ARG A 168 -10.56 7.80 -22.28
CA ARG A 168 -9.38 7.06 -22.75
C ARG A 168 -8.18 7.95 -23.07
N ARG A 169 -8.39 9.18 -23.55
CA ARG A 169 -7.28 10.13 -23.82
C ARG A 169 -6.73 10.72 -22.51
N LEU A 170 -7.60 11.10 -21.58
CA LEU A 170 -7.19 11.61 -20.27
C LEU A 170 -6.53 10.52 -19.41
N ALA A 171 -6.91 9.25 -19.57
CA ALA A 171 -6.23 8.12 -18.95
C ALA A 171 -4.76 7.94 -19.39
N TYR A 172 -4.34 8.53 -20.53
CA TYR A 172 -2.92 8.56 -20.89
C TYR A 172 -2.12 9.62 -20.12
N LEU A 173 -2.76 10.65 -19.55
CA LEU A 173 -2.09 11.78 -18.89
C LEU A 173 -1.22 11.33 -17.70
N LYS A 174 -1.68 10.39 -16.88
CA LYS A 174 -0.92 9.81 -15.75
C LYS A 174 0.39 9.12 -16.19
N TYR A 175 0.46 8.58 -17.41
CA TYR A 175 1.70 8.01 -17.96
C TYR A 175 2.65 9.12 -18.44
N GLY A 176 2.11 10.21 -19.00
CA GLY A 176 2.88 11.42 -19.29
C GLY A 176 3.45 12.07 -18.02
N ILE A 177 2.68 12.12 -16.94
CA ILE A 177 3.13 12.58 -15.61
C ILE A 177 4.21 11.65 -15.05
N LEU A 178 4.00 10.33 -15.06
CA LEU A 178 5.00 9.35 -14.64
C LEU A 178 6.32 9.52 -15.43
N GLY A 179 6.25 9.63 -16.75
CA GLY A 179 7.40 9.83 -17.61
C GLY A 179 8.12 11.17 -17.36
N GLY A 180 7.38 12.27 -17.30
CA GLY A 180 7.95 13.60 -17.04
C GLY A 180 8.60 13.72 -15.66
N VAL A 181 8.02 13.10 -14.64
CA VAL A 181 8.56 13.07 -13.27
C VAL A 181 9.80 12.18 -13.17
N LEU A 182 9.84 11.04 -13.90
CA LEU A 182 11.06 10.23 -14.03
C LEU A 182 12.18 10.97 -14.78
N VAL A 183 11.87 11.70 -15.86
CA VAL A 183 12.85 12.49 -16.61
C VAL A 183 13.38 13.66 -15.77
N TYR A 184 12.52 14.35 -15.03
CA TYR A 184 12.94 15.40 -14.08
C TYR A 184 13.89 14.85 -13.01
N PHE A 185 13.53 13.72 -12.39
CA PHE A 185 14.34 13.05 -11.38
C PHE A 185 15.71 12.60 -11.92
N LEU A 186 15.75 12.02 -13.12
CA LEU A 186 17.01 11.63 -13.77
C LEU A 186 17.88 12.84 -14.19
N GLY A 187 17.29 14.01 -14.42
CA GLY A 187 18.02 15.23 -14.77
C GLY A 187 18.49 16.08 -13.58
N THR A 188 17.85 15.95 -12.41
CA THR A 188 18.11 16.82 -11.24
C THR A 188 18.56 16.09 -9.98
N GLY A 189 18.23 14.79 -9.85
CA GLY A 189 18.32 14.04 -8.60
C GLY A 189 17.31 14.47 -7.53
N ASP A 190 16.44 15.46 -7.78
CA ASP A 190 15.50 15.95 -6.78
C ASP A 190 14.30 15.02 -6.60
N PHE A 191 14.13 14.56 -5.37
CA PHE A 191 12.98 13.76 -4.95
C PHE A 191 11.74 14.64 -4.68
N LEU A 192 11.91 15.90 -4.25
CA LEU A 192 10.87 16.74 -3.64
C LEU A 192 9.68 17.04 -4.57
N ILE A 193 9.87 16.95 -5.88
CA ILE A 193 8.81 17.01 -6.90
C ILE A 193 7.59 16.13 -6.56
N TYR A 194 7.78 14.99 -5.87
CA TYR A 194 6.68 14.10 -5.47
C TYR A 194 5.60 14.81 -4.63
N ARG A 195 5.96 15.83 -3.83
CA ARG A 195 5.04 16.56 -2.94
C ARG A 195 3.96 17.36 -3.70
N TYR A 196 4.24 17.71 -4.95
CA TYR A 196 3.31 18.42 -5.84
C TYR A 196 2.50 17.48 -6.74
N VAL A 197 3.09 16.34 -7.11
CA VAL A 197 2.48 15.32 -7.96
C VAL A 197 1.51 14.44 -7.17
N GLU A 198 1.86 14.09 -5.94
CA GLU A 198 1.15 13.12 -5.11
C GLU A 198 0.51 13.81 -3.89
N PRO A 199 -0.84 13.82 -3.77
CA PRO A 199 -1.54 14.46 -2.66
C PRO A 199 -1.44 13.68 -1.34
N PHE A 200 -0.62 12.62 -1.26
CA PHE A 200 -0.59 11.68 -0.14
C PHE A 200 -0.19 12.31 1.20
N TRP A 201 0.57 13.41 1.17
CA TRP A 201 0.88 14.22 2.35
C TRP A 201 -0.37 14.83 3.02
N MET A 202 -1.54 14.85 2.36
CA MET A 202 -2.79 15.30 2.97
C MET A 202 -3.15 14.51 4.24
N PHE A 203 -2.72 13.25 4.35
CA PHE A 203 -2.97 12.40 5.52
C PHE A 203 -2.06 12.74 6.71
N THR A 204 -0.86 13.27 6.48
CA THR A 204 0.01 13.78 7.55
C THR A 204 -0.28 15.24 7.92
N LEU A 205 -1.21 15.90 7.21
CA LEU A 205 -1.51 17.34 7.32
C LEU A 205 -0.33 18.29 7.03
N ASN A 206 0.85 17.77 6.64
CA ASN A 206 2.10 18.52 6.50
C ASN A 206 2.26 19.16 5.11
N GLY A 207 1.47 20.20 4.84
CA GLY A 207 1.46 20.93 3.56
C GLY A 207 1.47 22.45 3.69
N ASN A 208 2.12 23.11 2.74
CA ASN A 208 2.07 24.58 2.57
C ASN A 208 0.72 24.99 1.92
N ALA A 209 0.33 26.27 2.02
CA ALA A 209 -0.92 26.81 1.50
C ALA A 209 -1.18 26.44 0.03
N VAL A 210 -0.16 26.58 -0.84
CA VAL A 210 -0.26 26.19 -2.27
C VAL A 210 -0.63 24.71 -2.44
N MET A 211 -0.04 23.83 -1.62
CA MET A 211 -0.30 22.39 -1.66
C MET A 211 -1.75 22.10 -1.21
N TRP A 212 -2.22 22.76 -0.16
CA TRP A 212 -3.62 22.70 0.28
C TRP A 212 -4.60 23.23 -0.76
N THR A 213 -4.28 24.32 -1.47
CA THR A 213 -5.10 24.83 -2.58
C THR A 213 -5.21 23.80 -3.71
N LEU A 214 -4.09 23.16 -4.11
CA LEU A 214 -4.09 22.11 -5.12
C LEU A 214 -4.95 20.90 -4.69
N VAL A 215 -4.82 20.43 -3.45
CA VAL A 215 -5.64 19.33 -2.91
C VAL A 215 -7.11 19.71 -2.80
N ALA A 216 -7.45 20.93 -2.40
CA ALA A 216 -8.83 21.40 -2.35
C ALA A 216 -9.47 21.41 -3.76
N ILE A 217 -8.77 21.95 -4.77
CA ILE A 217 -9.22 21.93 -6.18
C ILE A 217 -9.38 20.49 -6.66
N LEU A 218 -8.42 19.60 -6.35
CA LEU A 218 -8.44 18.19 -6.73
C LEU A 218 -9.63 17.44 -6.13
N LEU A 219 -9.93 17.66 -4.85
CA LEU A 219 -11.06 17.06 -4.15
C LEU A 219 -12.40 17.59 -4.68
N ILE A 220 -12.52 18.91 -4.91
CA ILE A 220 -13.70 19.54 -5.52
C ILE A 220 -13.93 18.96 -6.94
N ALA A 221 -12.91 18.87 -7.77
CA ALA A 221 -13.01 18.25 -9.09
C ALA A 221 -13.38 16.75 -9.01
N THR A 222 -12.95 16.06 -7.94
CA THR A 222 -13.34 14.67 -7.63
C THR A 222 -14.77 14.54 -7.08
N VAL A 223 -15.50 15.63 -6.80
CA VAL A 223 -16.96 15.64 -6.57
C VAL A 223 -17.73 15.53 -7.89
N PHE A 224 -17.23 16.15 -8.97
CA PHE A 224 -17.86 16.11 -10.29
C PHE A 224 -17.45 14.86 -11.09
N VAL A 225 -16.15 14.55 -11.16
CA VAL A 225 -15.63 13.43 -11.96
C VAL A 225 -15.13 12.31 -11.05
N ARG A 226 -15.67 11.10 -11.23
CA ARG A 226 -15.31 9.92 -10.43
C ARG A 226 -13.81 9.61 -10.51
N ASN A 227 -13.19 9.46 -9.34
CA ASN A 227 -11.82 8.98 -9.17
C ASN A 227 -10.75 9.80 -9.93
N LEU A 228 -11.02 11.09 -10.23
CA LEU A 228 -10.22 11.96 -11.12
C LEU A 228 -8.69 11.80 -10.97
N TYR A 229 -8.16 11.98 -9.76
CA TYR A 229 -6.73 11.83 -9.48
C TYR A 229 -6.21 10.44 -9.87
N CYS A 230 -6.83 9.39 -9.34
CA CYS A 230 -6.42 8.00 -9.55
C CYS A 230 -6.56 7.53 -11.01
N ARG A 231 -7.43 8.18 -11.78
CA ARG A 231 -7.75 7.88 -13.19
C ARG A 231 -6.83 8.62 -14.17
N TYR A 232 -6.48 9.87 -13.90
CA TYR A 232 -5.82 10.75 -14.87
C TYR A 232 -4.48 11.35 -14.42
N LEU A 233 -4.15 11.35 -13.11
CA LEU A 233 -2.97 12.06 -12.58
C LEU A 233 -2.00 11.16 -11.79
N CYS A 234 -2.49 10.08 -11.18
CA CYS A 234 -1.72 9.25 -10.26
C CYS A 234 -0.58 8.48 -10.96
N SER A 235 0.65 8.97 -10.77
CA SER A 235 1.93 8.37 -11.16
C SER A 235 2.06 6.88 -10.80
N VAL A 236 1.81 6.53 -9.54
CA VAL A 236 1.84 5.15 -9.04
C VAL A 236 0.73 4.31 -9.68
N GLY A 237 -0.44 4.91 -9.92
CA GLY A 237 -1.53 4.29 -10.68
C GLY A 237 -1.13 3.98 -12.13
N ALA A 238 -0.32 4.82 -12.76
CA ALA A 238 0.26 4.55 -14.07
C ALA A 238 1.31 3.42 -14.01
N ALA A 239 2.24 3.46 -13.06
CA ALA A 239 3.29 2.45 -12.91
C ALA A 239 2.71 1.05 -12.66
N LEU A 240 1.79 0.92 -11.69
CA LEU A 240 1.05 -0.33 -11.46
C LEU A 240 0.14 -0.71 -12.64
N GLY A 241 -0.26 0.26 -13.47
CA GLY A 241 -1.01 0.06 -14.71
C GLY A 241 -0.16 -0.42 -15.89
N LEU A 242 1.16 -0.23 -15.86
CA LEU A 242 2.08 -0.90 -16.78
C LEU A 242 2.25 -2.37 -16.36
N ILE A 243 2.52 -2.60 -15.07
CA ILE A 243 2.70 -3.95 -14.51
C ILE A 243 1.43 -4.82 -14.67
N SER A 244 0.23 -4.24 -14.52
CA SER A 244 -1.02 -5.02 -14.62
C SER A 244 -1.36 -5.51 -16.04
N ASN A 245 -0.60 -5.19 -17.09
CA ASN A 245 -0.80 -5.83 -18.39
C ASN A 245 -0.38 -7.32 -18.36
N PHE A 246 0.59 -7.66 -17.51
CA PHE A 246 1.12 -9.01 -17.31
C PHE A 246 0.25 -9.90 -16.40
N THR A 247 -0.97 -9.48 -16.04
CA THR A 247 -1.81 -10.22 -15.08
C THR A 247 -2.15 -11.64 -15.51
N VAL A 248 -1.95 -12.58 -14.59
CA VAL A 248 -2.36 -13.98 -14.73
C VAL A 248 -3.89 -14.12 -14.62
N PHE A 249 -4.48 -13.70 -13.51
CA PHE A 249 -5.90 -13.88 -13.23
C PHE A 249 -6.73 -12.71 -13.77
N ARG A 250 -7.08 -12.76 -15.05
CA ARG A 250 -7.99 -11.80 -15.70
C ARG A 250 -9.47 -12.03 -15.31
N ILE A 251 -10.29 -10.98 -15.41
CA ILE A 251 -11.73 -11.04 -15.14
C ILE A 251 -12.44 -11.79 -16.28
N LYS A 252 -13.23 -12.81 -15.93
CA LYS A 252 -14.03 -13.58 -16.91
C LYS A 252 -15.27 -12.80 -17.35
N ARG A 253 -15.71 -13.02 -18.60
CA ARG A 253 -16.90 -12.42 -19.22
C ARG A 253 -17.64 -13.49 -20.03
N TRP A 254 -18.97 -13.46 -20.02
CA TRP A 254 -19.83 -14.31 -20.85
C TRP A 254 -20.00 -13.70 -22.25
N GLY A 255 -20.47 -14.46 -23.25
CA GLY A 255 -20.69 -13.95 -24.61
C GLY A 255 -21.71 -12.80 -24.65
N GLU A 256 -22.74 -12.89 -23.82
CA GLU A 256 -23.80 -11.88 -23.67
C GLU A 256 -23.30 -10.57 -23.05
N CYS A 257 -22.06 -10.51 -22.54
CA CYS A 257 -21.42 -9.25 -22.13
C CYS A 257 -21.09 -8.32 -23.32
N GLN A 258 -21.27 -8.74 -24.58
CA GLN A 258 -21.20 -7.85 -25.73
C GLN A 258 -22.37 -6.84 -25.77
N THR A 259 -23.58 -7.26 -25.40
CA THR A 259 -24.78 -6.40 -25.35
C THR A 259 -25.11 -5.94 -23.92
N CYS A 260 -24.76 -6.72 -22.90
CA CYS A 260 -25.05 -6.41 -21.50
C CYS A 260 -24.08 -5.38 -20.90
N LYS A 261 -24.50 -4.11 -20.88
CA LYS A 261 -23.75 -2.98 -20.28
C LYS A 261 -23.90 -2.81 -18.75
N ILE A 262 -24.37 -3.82 -18.00
CA ILE A 262 -24.57 -3.68 -16.54
C ILE A 262 -23.23 -3.47 -15.80
N CYS A 263 -22.22 -4.31 -16.05
CA CYS A 263 -20.91 -4.16 -15.40
C CYS A 263 -20.15 -2.90 -15.86
N GLU A 264 -20.44 -2.40 -17.06
CA GLU A 264 -19.91 -1.14 -17.59
C GLU A 264 -20.45 0.04 -16.77
N LYS A 265 -21.78 0.14 -16.63
CA LYS A 265 -22.44 1.17 -15.81
C LYS A 265 -22.11 1.08 -14.32
N ALA A 266 -21.71 -0.10 -13.84
CA ALA A 266 -21.25 -0.31 -12.46
C ALA A 266 -19.74 -0.06 -12.25
N CYS A 267 -18.99 0.34 -13.29
CA CYS A 267 -17.56 0.58 -13.18
C CYS A 267 -17.27 2.05 -12.87
N GLU A 268 -17.17 2.39 -11.58
CA GLU A 268 -16.78 3.71 -11.03
C GLU A 268 -15.44 4.26 -11.60
N TRP A 269 -14.69 3.40 -12.30
CA TRP A 269 -13.33 3.61 -12.80
C TRP A 269 -13.24 3.73 -14.33
N GLY A 270 -14.34 3.52 -15.07
CA GLY A 270 -14.34 3.57 -16.55
C GLY A 270 -13.57 2.43 -17.25
N ALA A 271 -13.05 1.46 -16.50
CA ALA A 271 -12.13 0.42 -17.00
C ALA A 271 -12.80 -0.67 -17.89
N ILE A 272 -14.06 -0.50 -18.28
CA ILE A 272 -14.86 -1.49 -19.02
C ILE A 272 -15.53 -0.80 -20.22
N ASP A 273 -15.38 -1.36 -21.41
CA ASP A 273 -16.08 -0.92 -22.63
C ASP A 273 -16.73 -2.15 -23.30
N GLY A 274 -18.03 -2.32 -23.07
CA GLY A 274 -18.79 -3.50 -23.44
C GLY A 274 -18.11 -4.79 -22.97
N PRO A 275 -17.69 -5.71 -23.86
CA PRO A 275 -17.03 -6.95 -23.49
C PRO A 275 -15.58 -6.75 -23.00
N LYS A 276 -14.90 -5.67 -23.42
CA LYS A 276 -13.47 -5.44 -23.14
C LYS A 276 -13.27 -4.81 -21.76
N ILE A 277 -12.16 -5.15 -21.12
CA ILE A 277 -11.74 -4.60 -19.83
C ILE A 277 -10.30 -4.12 -19.97
N SER A 278 -10.07 -2.83 -19.73
CA SER A 278 -8.75 -2.20 -19.76
C SER A 278 -8.00 -2.56 -18.48
N VAL A 279 -7.11 -3.56 -18.54
CA VAL A 279 -6.44 -4.11 -17.35
C VAL A 279 -5.49 -3.08 -16.69
N ALA A 280 -4.94 -2.16 -17.48
CA ALA A 280 -4.18 -1.00 -17.03
C ALA A 280 -5.03 0.04 -16.25
N GLU A 281 -6.35 0.08 -16.49
CA GLU A 281 -7.31 0.98 -15.82
C GLU A 281 -8.14 0.29 -14.73
N CYS A 282 -8.22 -1.03 -14.72
CA CYS A 282 -8.90 -1.75 -13.65
C CYS A 282 -8.11 -1.63 -12.33
N VAL A 283 -8.78 -1.23 -11.24
CA VAL A 283 -8.22 -1.28 -9.87
C VAL A 283 -8.62 -2.56 -9.11
N ARG A 284 -9.29 -3.51 -9.77
CA ARG A 284 -9.73 -4.78 -9.18
C ARG A 284 -10.65 -4.64 -7.95
N CYS A 285 -11.52 -3.63 -7.93
CA CYS A 285 -12.50 -3.35 -6.86
C CYS A 285 -13.65 -4.38 -6.70
N ASP A 286 -13.60 -5.49 -7.45
CA ASP A 286 -14.49 -6.67 -7.46
C ASP A 286 -16.01 -6.46 -7.68
N ASP A 287 -16.54 -5.23 -7.76
CA ASP A 287 -17.99 -5.01 -7.92
C ASP A 287 -18.57 -5.59 -9.22
N CYS A 288 -17.81 -5.52 -10.33
CA CYS A 288 -18.19 -6.16 -11.59
C CYS A 288 -18.18 -7.70 -11.50
N GLU A 289 -17.37 -8.30 -10.63
CA GLU A 289 -17.36 -9.75 -10.37
C GLU A 289 -18.51 -10.16 -9.45
N ARG A 290 -18.88 -9.33 -8.46
CA ARG A 290 -20.08 -9.54 -7.64
C ARG A 290 -21.30 -9.63 -8.56
N ILE A 291 -21.43 -8.72 -9.52
CA ILE A 291 -22.51 -8.73 -10.52
C ILE A 291 -22.42 -9.96 -11.44
N TYR A 292 -21.21 -10.45 -11.79
CA TYR A 292 -21.01 -11.66 -12.59
C TYR A 292 -21.46 -12.95 -11.87
N HIS A 293 -21.22 -13.04 -10.57
CA HIS A 293 -21.63 -14.19 -9.75
C HIS A 293 -23.07 -14.09 -9.21
N ASP A 294 -23.65 -12.90 -9.14
CA ASP A 294 -25.03 -12.68 -8.67
C ASP A 294 -26.06 -13.16 -9.71
N GLN A 295 -26.66 -14.32 -9.42
CA GLN A 295 -27.67 -14.94 -10.27
C GLN A 295 -28.92 -14.08 -10.49
N LYS A 296 -29.22 -13.12 -9.60
CA LYS A 296 -30.38 -12.23 -9.69
C LYS A 296 -30.08 -10.94 -10.46
N LYS A 297 -28.81 -10.62 -10.72
CA LYS A 297 -28.38 -9.41 -11.45
C LYS A 297 -27.72 -9.68 -12.80
N CYS A 298 -27.03 -10.81 -12.97
CA CYS A 298 -26.38 -11.13 -14.24
C CYS A 298 -27.41 -11.61 -15.28
N VAL A 299 -27.47 -10.92 -16.44
CA VAL A 299 -28.39 -11.29 -17.54
C VAL A 299 -28.21 -12.75 -17.98
N HIS A 300 -26.97 -13.26 -18.03
CA HIS A 300 -26.67 -14.65 -18.36
C HIS A 300 -27.39 -15.65 -17.43
N TRP A 301 -27.26 -15.47 -16.10
CA TRP A 301 -27.96 -16.31 -15.13
C TRP A 301 -29.49 -16.17 -15.20
N ILE A 302 -30.00 -14.95 -15.40
CA ILE A 302 -31.44 -14.70 -15.55
C ILE A 302 -32.01 -15.41 -16.81
N VAL A 303 -31.26 -15.41 -17.92
CA VAL A 303 -31.63 -16.13 -19.15
C VAL A 303 -31.60 -17.64 -18.93
N LEU A 304 -30.53 -18.16 -18.30
CA LEU A 304 -30.42 -19.59 -17.96
C LEU A 304 -31.54 -20.07 -17.02
N GLN A 305 -31.99 -19.25 -16.07
CA GLN A 305 -33.12 -19.59 -15.19
C GLN A 305 -34.48 -19.53 -15.90
N LYS A 306 -34.63 -18.68 -16.93
CA LYS A 306 -35.88 -18.57 -17.70
C LYS A 306 -36.02 -19.64 -18.80
N LYS A 307 -34.91 -20.08 -19.40
CA LYS A 307 -34.92 -20.98 -20.57
C LYS A 307 -35.64 -22.33 -20.31
N PRO A 308 -35.41 -23.07 -19.20
CA PRO A 308 -36.16 -24.30 -18.91
C PRO A 308 -37.65 -24.04 -18.72
N ARG A 309 -38.00 -22.93 -18.05
CA ARG A 309 -39.40 -22.56 -17.77
C ARG A 309 -40.18 -22.21 -19.04
N ALA A 310 -39.52 -21.57 -20.01
CA ALA A 310 -40.09 -21.34 -21.33
C ALA A 310 -40.31 -22.64 -22.10
N GLN A 311 -39.33 -23.56 -22.08
CA GLN A 311 -39.41 -24.83 -22.79
C GLN A 311 -40.56 -25.72 -22.27
N ILE A 312 -40.77 -25.76 -20.95
CA ILE A 312 -41.90 -26.47 -20.32
C ILE A 312 -43.24 -25.94 -20.84
N ILE A 313 -43.43 -24.61 -20.84
CA ILE A 313 -44.67 -23.95 -21.30
C ILE A 313 -44.93 -24.18 -22.80
N THR A 314 -43.88 -24.34 -23.61
CA THR A 314 -44.03 -24.69 -25.05
C THR A 314 -44.23 -26.19 -25.31
N SER A 315 -44.31 -27.02 -24.27
CA SER A 315 -44.51 -28.48 -24.35
C SER A 315 -45.81 -28.96 -23.69
N SER A 316 -46.69 -28.03 -23.31
CA SER A 316 -47.95 -28.23 -22.58
C SER A 316 -49.09 -27.48 -23.23
#